data_AF-A0AAW4UUD5-F1
#
_entry.id   AF-A0AAW4UUD5-F1
#
_cell.length_a   1.000
_cell.length_b   1.000
_cell.length_c   1.000
_cell.angle_alpha   90.00
_cell.angle_beta   90.00
_cell.angle_gamma   90.00
#
_symmetry.space_group_name_H-M   'P 1'
#
loop_
_entity.id
_entity.type
_entity.pdbx_description
1 polymer ?
#
loop_
_entity_poly.entity_id
_entity_poly.type
_entity_poly.pdbx_seq_one_letter_code
_entity_poly.pdbx_strand_id
1 'polypeptide(L)'
;MLEIKENQELNVTNVLSYRGKIKQAELENIGKEMESYIQNAGAKRLGNPITATYAVEGNELDIELLMPIDKSIDSTDKFFRLQSMMG
;
A
#
# COMPACT_ATOMS: atom_id res chain seq x y z
N MET A 1 -5.20 -22.45 -11.62
CA MET A 1 -6.18 -21.41 -11.97
C MET A 1 -6.26 -20.46 -10.77
N LEU A 2 -6.03 -19.17 -10.97
CA LEU A 2 -6.25 -18.19 -9.91
C LEU A 2 -7.75 -17.99 -9.75
N GLU A 3 -8.25 -18.12 -8.54
CA GLU A 3 -9.64 -17.85 -8.19
C GLU A 3 -9.79 -16.34 -7.97
N ILE A 4 -10.68 -15.70 -8.72
CA ILE A 4 -11.05 -14.30 -8.50
C ILE A 4 -12.25 -14.30 -7.56
N LYS A 5 -12.07 -13.69 -6.38
CA LYS A 5 -13.15 -13.51 -5.41
C LYS A 5 -13.78 -12.15 -5.60
N GLU A 6 -15.08 -12.13 -5.85
CA GLU A 6 -15.87 -10.91 -6.06
C GLU A 6 -16.78 -10.65 -4.86
N ASN A 7 -17.23 -9.40 -4.70
CA ASN A 7 -18.13 -8.97 -3.61
C ASN A 7 -17.59 -9.31 -2.22
N GLN A 8 -16.27 -9.16 -2.05
CA GLN A 8 -15.59 -9.39 -0.78
C GLN A 8 -15.35 -8.06 -0.08
N GLU A 9 -15.49 -8.09 1.24
CA GLU A 9 -15.03 -7.01 2.10
C GLU A 9 -13.66 -7.38 2.68
N LEU A 10 -12.70 -6.46 2.55
CA LEU A 10 -11.37 -6.62 3.13
C LEU A 10 -11.20 -5.63 4.29
N ASN A 11 -11.13 -6.17 5.49
CA ASN A 11 -10.88 -5.40 6.71
C ASN A 11 -9.38 -5.40 7.03
N VAL A 12 -8.77 -4.21 7.01
CA VAL A 12 -7.37 -4.00 7.38
C VAL A 12 -7.25 -2.85 8.38
N THR A 13 -6.39 -3.04 9.37
CA THR A 13 -6.12 -2.07 10.44
C THR A 13 -4.66 -1.63 10.38
N ASN A 14 -4.39 -0.36 10.68
CA ASN A 14 -3.06 0.27 10.62
C ASN A 14 -2.41 0.07 9.24
N VAL A 15 -2.66 1.01 8.33
CA VAL A 15 -2.21 0.90 6.93
C VAL A 15 -1.30 2.06 6.60
N LEU A 16 -0.15 1.75 6.03
CA LEU A 16 0.71 2.71 5.35
C LEU A 16 0.33 2.71 3.85
N SER A 17 0.03 3.88 3.31
CA SER A 17 -0.37 4.07 1.92
C SER A 17 0.67 4.87 1.14
N TYR A 18 0.85 4.49 -0.12
CA TYR A 18 1.45 5.30 -1.17
C TYR A 18 0.43 5.49 -2.29
N ARG A 19 0.13 6.73 -2.67
CA ARG A 19 -0.73 7.06 -3.83
C ARG A 19 0.10 7.82 -4.86
N GLY A 20 0.11 7.35 -6.11
CA GLY A 20 0.79 8.07 -7.17
C GLY A 20 0.59 7.48 -8.57
N LYS A 21 1.03 8.25 -9.55
CA LYS A 21 1.25 7.81 -10.94
C LYS A 21 2.71 7.43 -11.10
N ILE A 22 2.97 6.20 -11.54
CA ILE A 22 4.31 5.62 -11.61
C ILE A 22 4.48 4.82 -12.89
N LYS A 23 5.73 4.56 -13.30
CA LYS A 23 6.00 3.54 -14.30
C LYS A 23 5.90 2.15 -13.66
N GLN A 24 5.47 1.15 -14.43
CA GLN A 24 5.41 -0.24 -13.97
C GLN A 24 6.74 -0.73 -13.36
N ALA A 25 7.87 -0.30 -13.93
CA ALA A 25 9.21 -0.65 -13.44
C ALA A 25 9.57 -0.06 -12.06
N GLU A 26 8.85 0.96 -11.60
CA GLU A 26 9.11 1.65 -10.32
C GLU A 26 8.38 1.01 -9.14
N LEU A 27 7.37 0.16 -9.42
CA LEU A 27 6.50 -0.44 -8.40
C LEU A 27 7.29 -1.23 -7.36
N GLU A 28 8.25 -2.05 -7.80
CA GLU A 28 9.06 -2.85 -6.89
C GLU A 28 9.92 -1.97 -5.97
N ASN A 29 10.50 -0.88 -6.51
CA ASN A 29 11.31 0.05 -5.72
C ASN A 29 10.47 0.79 -4.67
N ILE A 30 9.26 1.24 -5.03
CA ILE A 30 8.35 1.84 -4.05
C ILE A 30 8.01 0.86 -2.94
N GLY A 31 7.76 -0.41 -3.27
CA GLY A 31 7.55 -1.46 -2.27
C GLY A 31 8.74 -1.63 -1.33
N LYS A 32 9.98 -1.64 -1.85
CA LYS A 32 11.21 -1.73 -1.04
C LYS A 32 11.39 -0.51 -0.13
N GLU A 33 11.09 0.69 -0.62
CA GLU A 33 11.19 1.91 0.16
C GLU A 33 10.17 1.93 1.31
N MET A 34 8.92 1.53 1.05
CA MET A 34 7.91 1.39 2.09
C MET A 34 8.33 0.36 3.15
N GLU A 35 8.83 -0.80 2.74
CA GLU A 35 9.32 -1.82 3.67
C GLU A 35 10.48 -1.30 4.53
N SER A 36 11.43 -0.60 3.92
CA SER A 36 12.55 0.03 4.64
C SER A 36 12.05 1.07 5.66
N TYR A 37 11.07 1.89 5.28
CA TYR A 37 10.47 2.87 6.17
C TYR A 37 9.78 2.21 7.37
N ILE A 38 8.98 1.17 7.13
CA ILE A 38 8.29 0.38 8.16
C ILE A 38 9.29 -0.20 9.16
N GLN A 39 10.35 -0.84 8.66
CA GLN A 39 11.38 -1.46 9.51
C GLN A 39 12.18 -0.43 10.32
N ASN A 40 12.54 0.71 9.72
CA ASN A 40 13.26 1.78 10.41
C ASN A 40 12.41 2.45 11.51
N ALA A 41 11.10 2.47 11.35
CA ALA A 41 10.16 2.89 12.41
C ALA A 41 9.90 1.79 13.46
N GLY A 42 10.55 0.63 13.34
CA GLY A 42 10.42 -0.51 14.24
C GLY A 42 9.08 -1.23 14.13
N ALA A 43 8.35 -1.05 13.04
CA ALA A 43 7.10 -1.76 12.74
C ALA A 43 7.35 -2.95 11.79
N LYS A 44 6.32 -3.75 11.57
CA LYS A 44 6.35 -4.94 10.70
C LYS A 44 5.14 -4.97 9.79
N ARG A 45 5.33 -5.41 8.55
CA ARG A 45 4.23 -5.68 7.61
C ARG A 45 3.44 -6.92 8.05
N LEU A 46 2.11 -6.85 8.04
CA LEU A 46 1.20 -7.91 8.51
C LEU A 46 0.63 -8.80 7.40
N GLY A 47 1.15 -8.74 6.18
CA GLY A 47 0.67 -9.58 5.09
C GLY A 47 1.16 -9.12 3.73
N ASN A 48 0.44 -9.52 2.70
CA ASN A 48 0.72 -9.09 1.33
C ASN A 48 0.30 -7.62 1.16
N PRO A 49 1.07 -6.82 0.40
CA PRO A 49 0.61 -5.51 -0.04
C PRO A 49 -0.68 -5.63 -0.84
N ILE A 50 -1.54 -4.63 -0.71
CA ILE A 50 -2.78 -4.50 -1.48
C ILE A 50 -2.56 -3.37 -2.47
N THR A 51 -2.92 -3.60 -3.73
CA THR A 51 -2.84 -2.57 -4.77
C THR A 51 -4.25 -2.25 -5.23
N ALA A 52 -4.64 -0.98 -5.10
CA ALA A 52 -5.80 -0.44 -5.81
C ALA A 52 -5.29 0.23 -7.10
N THR A 53 -5.78 -0.23 -8.24
CA THR A 53 -5.42 0.32 -9.56
C THR A 53 -6.57 1.17 -10.07
N TYR A 54 -6.29 2.46 -10.31
CA TYR A 54 -7.28 3.43 -10.79
C TYR A 54 -7.21 3.58 -12.32
N ALA A 55 -6.01 3.52 -12.90
CA ALA A 55 -5.81 3.56 -14.35
C ALA A 55 -4.54 2.83 -14.78
N VAL A 56 -4.53 2.37 -16.03
CA VAL A 56 -3.36 1.76 -16.70
C VAL A 56 -3.25 2.38 -18.08
N GLU A 57 -2.16 3.09 -18.34
CA GLU A 57 -1.91 3.82 -19.59
C GLU A 57 -0.53 3.43 -20.13
N GLY A 58 -0.48 2.41 -21.00
CA GLY A 58 0.79 1.89 -21.51
C GLY A 58 1.67 1.35 -20.38
N ASN A 59 2.81 2.00 -20.13
CA ASN A 59 3.73 1.65 -19.05
C ASN A 59 3.52 2.46 -17.75
N GLU A 60 2.53 3.36 -17.71
CA GLU A 60 2.16 4.11 -16.52
C GLU A 60 0.99 3.46 -15.78
N LEU A 61 1.07 3.49 -14.46
CA LEU A 61 0.06 2.99 -13.54
C LEU A 61 -0.35 4.12 -12.59
N ASP A 62 -1.66 4.34 -12.47
CA ASP A 62 -2.22 5.19 -11.44
C ASP A 62 -2.72 4.31 -10.29
N ILE A 63 -1.97 4.23 -9.20
CA ILE A 63 -2.19 3.23 -8.14
C ILE A 63 -2.18 3.81 -6.74
N GLU A 64 -2.77 3.06 -5.83
CA GLU A 64 -2.51 3.13 -4.41
C GLU A 64 -1.97 1.79 -3.92
N LEU A 65 -0.79 1.82 -3.29
CA LEU A 65 -0.18 0.67 -2.65
C LEU A 65 -0.38 0.78 -1.14
N LEU A 66 -1.04 -0.22 -0.56
CA LEU A 66 -1.41 -0.28 0.84
C LEU A 66 -0.62 -1.40 1.52
N MET A 67 0.10 -1.05 2.59
CA MET A 67 0.83 -2.00 3.43
C MET A 67 0.21 -2.06 4.82
N PRO A 68 -0.49 -3.16 5.16
CA PRO A 68 -0.92 -3.42 6.53
C PRO A 68 0.29 -3.58 7.45
N ILE A 69 0.29 -2.92 8.61
CA ILE A 69 1.39 -2.93 9.57
C ILE A 69 0.92 -3.20 11.01
N ASP A 70 1.82 -3.75 11.84
CA ASP A 70 1.51 -4.22 13.19
C ASP A 70 1.20 -3.10 14.18
N LYS A 71 1.71 -1.90 13.91
CA LYS A 71 1.44 -0.70 14.71
C LYS A 71 1.46 0.54 13.82
N SER A 72 0.81 1.60 14.31
CA SER A 72 0.87 2.91 13.68
C SER A 72 2.31 3.45 13.66
N ILE A 73 2.68 4.04 12.54
CA ILE A 73 3.91 4.82 12.35
C ILE A 73 3.54 6.22 11.80
N ASP A 74 4.48 7.16 11.84
CA ASP A 74 4.22 8.51 11.36
C ASP A 74 4.03 8.56 9.84
N SER A 75 3.41 9.64 9.35
CA SER A 75 3.37 9.91 7.91
C SER A 75 4.61 10.68 7.48
N THR A 76 4.93 10.59 6.20
CA THR A 76 5.95 11.40 5.53
C THR A 76 5.30 12.11 4.34
N ASP A 77 6.08 12.91 3.62
CA ASP A 77 5.63 13.54 2.37
C ASP A 77 5.26 12.52 1.28
N LYS A 78 5.81 11.29 1.37
CA LYS A 78 5.62 10.22 0.38
C LYS A 78 4.68 9.12 0.84
N PHE A 79 4.68 8.80 2.14
CA PHE A 79 3.92 7.67 2.70
C PHE A 79 2.96 8.15 3.78
N PHE A 80 1.69 7.81 3.65
CA PHE A 80 0.64 8.31 4.52
C PHE A 80 0.07 7.20 5.38
N ARG A 81 -0.03 7.45 6.69
CA ARG A 81 -0.79 6.58 7.58
C ARG A 81 -2.28 6.81 7.34
N LEU A 82 -2.99 5.77 6.93
CA LEU A 82 -4.45 5.79 6.89
C LEU A 82 -4.99 5.50 8.30
N GLN A 83 -5.72 6.47 8.86
CA GLN A 83 -6.54 6.22 10.04
C GLN A 83 -7.88 5.68 9.59
N SER A 84 -8.38 4.65 10.27
CA SER A 84 -9.78 4.25 10.12
C SER A 84 -10.63 5.41 10.64
N MET A 85 -11.30 6.15 9.74
CA MET A 85 -12.33 7.10 10.15
C MET A 85 -13.54 6.26 10.60
N MET A 86 -13.58 5.92 11.88
CA MET A 86 -14.80 5.45 12.51
C MET A 86 -15.76 6.66 12.56
N GLY A 87 -16.60 6.79 11.54
CA GLY A 87 -17.76 7.67 11.51
C GLY A 87 -19.00 6.93 12.01
#